data_AF-A0A3D6B196-F1
#
_entry.id   AF-A0A3D6B196-F1
#
_cell.length_a   1.000
_cell.length_b   1.000
_cell.length_c   1.000
_cell.angle_alpha   90.00
_cell.angle_beta   90.00
_cell.angle_gamma   90.00
#
_symmetry.space_group_name_H-M   'P 1'
#
loop_
_entity.id
_entity.type
_entity.pdbx_description
1 polymer ?
#
loop_
_entity_poly.entity_id
_entity_poly.type
_entity_poly.pdbx_seq_one_letter_code
_entity_poly.pdbx_strand_id
1 'polypeptide(L)'
;MNEITKFLQDQLSVWPLASSNFRALKYARVKTLMVNGVECKVQYNPCRIASSTAETDAASLLARPCFLCVEHRPAKQFHIKYEGRKDRHYNIQVNPYPIFPNHFVIARDVHQPQSIWHNFVDMMDFARKYPDYLVFYNGPHSGASAPDHMHFQAIPQGLLPLQNAINEFLDNNPQPLTSGQDARVYHFPLFCRGVYAFRSDTPKSLAKLFYRLVDCASIIEDEPEPRLNLYVYCYGNEYRCFVVLRSKVRSHHYYSKAEDHLTMTPGAADMAGFFVCPKEEDFLKLNSNLLEEILDEVTISAYDEKMVAWRLTRSQPKLNVPILTGSQINFEMISDGAGIQTVKYSDGRIDYGGVLYDELFFDSVTRSKVFGEPSFLIESGLKNLLFAGSLIFTVENGTVRATNRIGIENYMLSVLSQSFPEEKDIEFLKGEVIKLRSSIMGGSTTLHPYEGLSVNISKYVREAIDITWGQLN
;
A
#
# COMPACT_ATOMS: atom_id res chain seq x y z
N MET A 1 17.98 -25.34 -15.40
CA MET A 1 16.79 -25.39 -14.50
C MET A 1 17.05 -24.39 -13.38
N ASN A 2 16.15 -23.42 -13.14
CA ASN A 2 16.33 -22.40 -12.11
C ASN A 2 16.34 -23.07 -10.71
N GLU A 3 17.10 -22.51 -9.74
CA GLU A 3 17.28 -23.02 -8.37
C GLU A 3 15.96 -23.38 -7.71
N ILE A 4 14.97 -22.49 -7.82
CA ILE A 4 13.63 -22.65 -7.22
C ILE A 4 12.84 -23.82 -7.83
N THR A 5 13.04 -24.12 -9.11
CA THR A 5 12.41 -25.27 -9.79
C THR A 5 13.03 -26.58 -9.31
N LYS A 6 14.35 -26.63 -9.15
CA LYS A 6 15.03 -27.79 -8.59
C LYS A 6 14.57 -28.02 -7.14
N PHE A 7 14.53 -26.97 -6.33
CA PHE A 7 14.03 -27.02 -4.95
C PHE A 7 12.63 -27.64 -4.86
N LEU A 8 11.70 -27.26 -5.75
CA LEU A 8 10.38 -27.89 -5.80
C LEU A 8 10.46 -29.40 -6.05
N GLN A 9 11.25 -29.84 -7.04
CA GLN A 9 11.38 -31.26 -7.36
C GLN A 9 11.97 -32.05 -6.20
N ASP A 10 13.02 -31.54 -5.57
CA ASP A 10 13.66 -32.13 -4.40
C ASP A 10 12.64 -32.25 -3.26
N GLN A 11 11.88 -31.19 -2.99
CA GLN A 11 10.88 -31.15 -1.92
C GLN A 11 9.72 -32.13 -2.18
N LEU A 12 9.25 -32.25 -3.42
CA LEU A 12 8.20 -33.20 -3.79
C LEU A 12 8.70 -34.66 -3.76
N SER A 13 10.00 -34.90 -3.95
CA SER A 13 10.57 -36.25 -3.90
C SER A 13 10.54 -36.87 -2.50
N VAL A 14 10.61 -36.05 -1.44
CA VAL A 14 10.68 -36.52 -0.04
C VAL A 14 9.43 -36.21 0.78
N TRP A 15 8.46 -35.45 0.24
CA TRP A 15 7.24 -35.06 0.95
C TRP A 15 5.97 -35.61 0.28
N PRO A 16 5.50 -36.82 0.68
CA PRO A 16 4.37 -37.50 0.05
C PRO A 16 3.07 -36.69 0.01
N LEU A 17 2.77 -35.95 1.09
CA LEU A 17 1.58 -35.09 1.17
C LEU A 17 1.58 -34.05 0.04
N ALA A 18 2.63 -33.23 -0.04
CA ALA A 18 2.77 -32.23 -1.08
C ALA A 18 2.75 -32.89 -2.47
N SER A 19 3.54 -33.94 -2.69
CA SER A 19 3.54 -34.67 -3.97
C SER A 19 2.16 -35.16 -4.40
N SER A 20 1.38 -35.72 -3.48
CA SER A 20 0.02 -36.20 -3.78
C SER A 20 -0.92 -35.06 -4.16
N ASN A 21 -0.87 -33.92 -3.46
CA ASN A 21 -1.69 -32.75 -3.77
C ASN A 21 -1.30 -32.09 -5.10
N PHE A 22 0.00 -32.02 -5.43
CA PHE A 22 0.47 -31.55 -6.73
C PHE A 22 0.05 -32.49 -7.88
N ARG A 23 -0.03 -33.81 -7.63
CA ARG A 23 -0.57 -34.76 -8.62
C ARG A 23 -2.07 -34.58 -8.80
N ALA A 24 -2.82 -34.45 -7.71
CA ALA A 24 -4.26 -34.22 -7.74
C ALA A 24 -4.61 -32.93 -8.52
N LEU A 25 -3.81 -31.87 -8.33
CA LEU A 25 -3.99 -30.59 -9.03
C LEU A 25 -3.99 -30.72 -10.56
N LYS A 26 -3.23 -31.66 -11.13
CA LYS A 26 -3.19 -31.89 -12.59
C LYS A 26 -4.53 -32.36 -13.16
N TYR A 27 -5.38 -32.93 -12.31
CA TYR A 27 -6.70 -33.46 -12.67
C TYR A 27 -7.83 -32.60 -12.09
N ALA A 28 -7.52 -31.43 -11.53
CA ALA A 28 -8.53 -30.51 -11.00
C ALA A 28 -9.44 -30.03 -12.13
N ARG A 29 -10.76 -30.10 -11.91
CA ARG A 29 -11.74 -29.60 -12.86
C ARG A 29 -11.72 -28.07 -12.83
N VAL A 30 -11.73 -27.46 -14.01
CA VAL A 30 -11.77 -26.01 -14.18
C VAL A 30 -12.89 -25.67 -15.16
N LYS A 31 -13.66 -24.63 -14.84
CA LYS A 31 -14.58 -23.99 -15.79
C LYS A 31 -14.26 -22.51 -15.92
N THR A 32 -14.64 -21.95 -17.05
CA THR A 32 -14.42 -20.54 -17.37
C THR A 32 -15.75 -19.78 -17.27
N LEU A 33 -15.71 -18.59 -16.69
CA LEU A 33 -16.88 -17.70 -16.55
C LEU A 33 -16.45 -16.26 -16.89
N MET A 34 -17.28 -15.55 -17.65
CA MET A 34 -17.08 -14.12 -17.85
C MET A 34 -17.62 -13.37 -16.64
N VAL A 35 -16.80 -12.57 -15.96
CA VAL A 35 -17.17 -11.83 -14.75
C VAL A 35 -16.75 -10.38 -14.95
N ASN A 36 -17.72 -9.47 -15.06
CA ASN A 36 -17.46 -8.03 -15.25
C ASN A 36 -16.39 -7.73 -16.33
N GLY A 37 -16.44 -8.43 -17.47
CA GLY A 37 -15.53 -8.26 -18.60
C GLY A 37 -14.17 -8.98 -18.49
N VAL A 38 -13.93 -9.79 -17.45
CA VAL A 38 -12.72 -10.61 -17.32
C VAL A 38 -13.07 -12.09 -17.39
N GLU A 39 -12.35 -12.84 -18.23
CA GLU A 39 -12.48 -14.29 -18.36
C GLU A 39 -11.87 -15.01 -17.14
N CYS A 40 -12.70 -15.23 -16.12
CA CYS A 40 -12.30 -15.84 -14.87
C CYS A 40 -12.33 -17.37 -14.93
N LYS A 41 -11.59 -18.00 -14.02
CA LYS A 41 -11.53 -19.46 -13.85
C LYS A 41 -12.09 -19.85 -12.49
N VAL A 42 -12.85 -20.94 -12.45
CA VAL A 42 -13.28 -21.59 -11.21
C VAL A 42 -12.67 -22.98 -11.19
N GLN A 43 -11.93 -23.31 -10.13
CA GLN A 43 -11.27 -24.60 -9.93
C GLN A 43 -11.96 -25.37 -8.80
N TYR A 44 -12.33 -26.62 -9.06
CA TYR A 44 -12.67 -27.56 -7.99
C TYR A 44 -11.40 -28.21 -7.44
N ASN A 45 -11.10 -27.96 -6.16
CA ASN A 45 -9.89 -28.44 -5.50
C ASN A 45 -10.19 -28.88 -4.05
N PRO A 46 -10.60 -30.15 -3.82
CA PRO A 46 -10.99 -30.63 -2.50
C PRO A 46 -9.86 -30.63 -1.47
N CYS A 47 -8.60 -30.69 -1.91
CA CYS A 47 -7.44 -30.60 -1.03
C CYS A 47 -7.35 -29.25 -0.28
N ARG A 48 -8.12 -28.22 -0.69
CA ARG A 48 -8.10 -26.87 -0.12
C ARG A 48 -9.08 -26.67 1.03
N ILE A 49 -9.90 -27.66 1.41
CA ILE A 49 -10.95 -27.49 2.43
C ILE A 49 -10.40 -26.90 3.74
N ALA A 50 -9.29 -27.42 4.25
CA ALA A 50 -8.66 -26.95 5.48
C ALA A 50 -8.16 -25.49 5.38
N SER A 51 -7.72 -25.06 4.19
CA SER A 51 -7.31 -23.66 3.97
C SER A 51 -8.51 -22.73 3.85
N SER A 52 -9.60 -23.17 3.23
CA SER A 52 -10.83 -22.39 3.03
C SER A 52 -11.65 -22.22 4.31
N THR A 53 -11.57 -23.17 5.24
CA THR A 53 -12.30 -23.17 6.52
C THR A 53 -11.39 -22.86 7.71
N ALA A 54 -10.16 -22.39 7.48
CA ALA A 54 -9.24 -22.06 8.57
C ALA A 54 -9.83 -20.94 9.45
N GLU A 55 -9.80 -21.16 10.75
CA GLU A 55 -10.12 -20.14 11.75
C GLU A 55 -8.90 -19.25 11.96
N THR A 56 -9.12 -17.94 11.92
CA THR A 56 -8.07 -16.92 11.96
C THR A 56 -8.35 -15.85 13.01
N ASP A 57 -9.31 -16.07 13.90
CA ASP A 57 -9.52 -15.22 15.06
C ASP A 57 -8.39 -15.41 16.10
N ALA A 58 -8.22 -14.43 16.97
CA ALA A 58 -7.10 -14.40 17.91
C ALA A 58 -7.06 -15.63 18.84
N ALA A 59 -8.23 -16.16 19.25
CA ALA A 59 -8.28 -17.32 20.13
C ALA A 59 -7.81 -18.58 19.40
N SER A 60 -8.31 -18.83 18.18
CA SER A 60 -7.90 -19.98 17.38
C SER A 60 -6.44 -19.91 16.92
N LEU A 61 -5.89 -18.71 16.69
CA LEU A 61 -4.46 -18.52 16.39
C LEU A 61 -3.57 -18.83 17.59
N LEU A 62 -3.92 -18.34 18.79
CA LEU A 62 -3.20 -18.65 20.03
C LEU A 62 -3.26 -20.14 20.39
N ALA A 63 -4.34 -20.82 20.03
CA ALA A 63 -4.58 -22.22 20.35
C ALA A 63 -3.81 -23.22 19.46
N ARG A 64 -3.20 -22.77 18.35
CA ARG A 64 -2.47 -23.65 17.41
C ARG A 64 -1.01 -23.23 17.23
N PRO A 65 -0.08 -24.20 17.10
CA PRO A 65 1.28 -23.89 16.66
C PRO A 65 1.27 -23.27 15.25
N CYS A 66 2.00 -22.17 15.06
CA CYS A 66 2.09 -21.52 13.76
C CYS A 66 2.83 -22.41 12.75
N PHE A 67 2.12 -22.85 11.70
CA PHE A 67 2.65 -23.81 10.71
C PHE A 67 3.70 -23.22 9.75
N LEU A 68 4.00 -21.93 9.86
CA LEU A 68 5.09 -21.26 9.10
C LEU A 68 6.40 -21.19 9.89
N CYS A 69 6.35 -21.35 11.21
CA CYS A 69 7.52 -21.45 12.08
C CYS A 69 8.31 -22.73 11.82
N VAL A 70 9.64 -22.64 11.85
CA VAL A 70 10.54 -23.74 11.48
C VAL A 70 10.30 -24.98 12.34
N GLU A 71 10.14 -24.76 13.63
CA GLU A 71 9.98 -25.75 14.70
C GLU A 71 8.62 -26.47 14.66
N HIS A 72 7.60 -25.91 14.01
CA HIS A 72 6.26 -26.50 13.94
C HIS A 72 5.93 -27.14 12.59
N ARG A 73 6.83 -27.03 11.61
CA ARG A 73 6.64 -27.63 10.28
C ARG A 73 6.88 -29.14 10.31
N PRO A 74 6.28 -29.90 9.37
CA PRO A 74 6.64 -31.29 9.17
C PRO A 74 8.14 -31.43 8.90
N ALA A 75 8.81 -32.40 9.52
CA ALA A 75 10.25 -32.63 9.33
C ALA A 75 10.69 -32.83 7.87
N LYS A 76 9.76 -33.23 6.99
CA LYS A 76 9.99 -33.40 5.55
C LYS A 76 9.97 -32.08 4.78
N GLN A 77 9.36 -31.03 5.33
CA GLN A 77 9.29 -29.71 4.70
C GLN A 77 10.56 -28.92 5.04
N PHE A 78 11.41 -28.72 4.03
CA PHE A 78 12.58 -27.87 4.12
C PHE A 78 12.37 -26.59 3.31
N HIS A 79 13.38 -25.71 3.34
CA HIS A 79 13.33 -24.39 2.70
C HIS A 79 14.68 -24.02 2.13
N ILE A 80 14.66 -23.08 1.19
CA ILE A 80 15.84 -22.32 0.79
C ILE A 80 15.72 -20.89 1.34
N LYS A 81 16.85 -20.22 1.54
CA LYS A 81 16.89 -18.87 2.12
C LYS A 81 16.70 -17.80 1.05
N TYR A 82 16.01 -16.74 1.43
CA TYR A 82 15.90 -15.50 0.67
C TYR A 82 16.23 -14.31 1.58
N GLU A 83 17.17 -13.48 1.14
CA GLU A 83 17.56 -12.27 1.84
C GLU A 83 16.82 -11.08 1.22
N GLY A 84 16.00 -10.43 2.04
CA GLY A 84 15.43 -9.12 1.76
C GLY A 84 16.32 -8.00 2.31
N ARG A 85 15.80 -6.77 2.29
CA ARG A 85 16.53 -5.57 2.69
C ARG A 85 16.62 -5.41 4.20
N LYS A 86 17.65 -4.70 4.66
CA LYS A 86 17.86 -4.37 6.08
C LYS A 86 17.84 -5.63 6.96
N ASP A 87 18.66 -6.61 6.61
CA ASP A 87 18.86 -7.88 7.34
C ASP A 87 17.57 -8.70 7.54
N ARG A 88 16.60 -8.53 6.64
CA ARG A 88 15.37 -9.30 6.65
C ARG A 88 15.57 -10.63 5.94
N HIS A 89 15.51 -11.74 6.67
CA HIS A 89 15.60 -13.08 6.09
C HIS A 89 14.24 -13.80 5.95
N TYR A 90 14.11 -14.63 4.92
CA TYR A 90 12.90 -15.37 4.59
C TYR A 90 13.24 -16.83 4.25
N ASN A 91 12.25 -17.70 4.42
CA ASN A 91 12.27 -19.10 4.02
C ASN A 91 11.32 -19.29 2.84
N ILE A 92 11.86 -19.62 1.66
CA ILE A 92 11.08 -20.07 0.49
C ILE A 92 10.72 -21.53 0.69
N GLN A 93 9.42 -21.84 0.64
CA GLN A 93 8.85 -23.14 0.99
C GLN A 93 7.85 -23.57 -0.08
N VAL A 94 7.73 -24.87 -0.34
CA VAL A 94 6.66 -25.39 -1.20
C VAL A 94 5.32 -25.31 -0.46
N ASN A 95 4.29 -24.79 -1.12
CA ASN A 95 2.93 -24.82 -0.58
C ASN A 95 2.38 -26.26 -0.67
N PRO A 96 2.10 -26.94 0.47
CA PRO A 96 1.59 -28.32 0.44
C PRO A 96 0.18 -28.46 -0.11
N TYR A 97 -0.59 -27.36 -0.19
CA TYR A 97 -1.96 -27.31 -0.72
C TYR A 97 -2.04 -26.35 -1.91
N PRO A 98 -1.39 -26.70 -3.04
CA PRO A 98 -1.23 -25.80 -4.17
C PRO A 98 -2.55 -25.55 -4.91
N ILE A 99 -2.76 -24.29 -5.29
CA ILE A 99 -3.77 -23.87 -6.30
C ILE A 99 -3.19 -23.93 -7.72
N PHE A 100 -1.87 -23.74 -7.84
CA PHE A 100 -1.16 -23.54 -9.10
C PHE A 100 0.05 -24.48 -9.17
N PRO A 101 0.55 -24.82 -10.38
CA PRO A 101 1.87 -25.44 -10.50
C PRO A 101 2.94 -24.52 -9.90
N ASN A 102 4.00 -25.11 -9.36
CA ASN A 102 5.14 -24.39 -8.78
C ASN A 102 4.75 -23.29 -7.77
N HIS A 103 3.87 -23.62 -6.83
CA HIS A 103 3.34 -22.69 -5.84
C HIS A 103 4.19 -22.70 -4.55
N PHE A 104 4.73 -21.54 -4.19
CA PHE A 104 5.57 -21.35 -3.01
C PHE A 104 4.94 -20.41 -1.98
N VAL A 105 5.36 -20.58 -0.73
CA VAL A 105 5.17 -19.64 0.39
C VAL A 105 6.53 -19.08 0.77
N ILE A 106 6.64 -17.76 0.88
CA ILE A 106 7.85 -17.04 1.25
C ILE A 106 7.59 -16.38 2.59
N ALA A 107 7.91 -17.07 3.69
CA ALA A 107 7.64 -16.60 5.04
C ALA A 107 8.87 -15.95 5.67
N ARG A 108 8.69 -14.91 6.49
CA ARG A 108 9.75 -14.41 7.37
C ARG A 108 10.31 -15.56 8.21
N ASP A 109 11.61 -15.58 8.48
CA ASP A 109 12.16 -16.62 9.36
C ASP A 109 12.03 -16.30 10.86
N VAL A 110 11.53 -15.10 11.17
CA VAL A 110 11.06 -14.69 12.49
C VAL A 110 9.53 -14.62 12.47
N HIS A 111 8.89 -15.13 13.52
CA HIS A 111 7.44 -15.03 13.72
C HIS A 111 7.08 -13.58 14.05
N GLN A 112 6.36 -12.92 13.14
CA GLN A 112 5.88 -11.55 13.31
C GLN A 112 4.56 -11.38 12.55
N PRO A 113 3.64 -10.50 13.00
CA PRO A 113 2.36 -10.29 12.34
C PRO A 113 2.49 -9.97 10.85
N GLN A 114 1.51 -10.43 10.08
CA GLN A 114 1.36 -10.11 8.66
C GLN A 114 1.22 -8.59 8.49
N SER A 115 2.07 -7.98 7.65
CA SER A 115 1.95 -6.58 7.24
C SER A 115 2.76 -6.29 5.98
N ILE A 116 2.17 -5.55 5.04
CA ILE A 116 2.87 -5.14 3.83
C ILE A 116 3.85 -3.99 4.06
N TRP A 117 3.66 -3.24 5.15
CA TRP A 117 4.55 -2.16 5.54
C TRP A 117 5.98 -2.69 5.74
N HIS A 118 6.98 -1.99 5.22
CA HIS A 118 8.40 -2.40 5.15
C HIS A 118 8.74 -3.63 4.29
N ASN A 119 7.79 -4.51 3.98
CA ASN A 119 8.04 -5.77 3.27
C ASN A 119 7.75 -5.70 1.76
N PHE A 120 7.01 -4.69 1.26
CA PHE A 120 6.68 -4.59 -0.17
C PHE A 120 7.91 -4.59 -1.09
N VAL A 121 8.98 -3.93 -0.66
CA VAL A 121 10.20 -3.84 -1.47
C VAL A 121 10.89 -5.20 -1.58
N ASP A 122 10.84 -6.02 -0.54
CA ASP A 122 11.39 -7.38 -0.57
C ASP A 122 10.56 -8.29 -1.50
N MET A 123 9.25 -8.03 -1.61
CA MET A 123 8.36 -8.71 -2.57
C MET A 123 8.75 -8.37 -4.02
N MET A 124 9.08 -7.11 -4.30
CA MET A 124 9.59 -6.67 -5.62
C MET A 124 10.95 -7.25 -5.95
N ASP A 125 11.89 -7.23 -5.00
CA ASP A 125 13.22 -7.80 -5.18
C ASP A 125 13.13 -9.32 -5.46
N PHE A 126 12.18 -10.02 -4.83
CA PHE A 126 11.91 -11.43 -5.14
C PHE A 126 11.42 -11.61 -6.57
N ALA A 127 10.44 -10.81 -7.00
CA ALA A 127 9.91 -10.86 -8.37
C ALA A 127 10.98 -10.55 -9.42
N ARG A 128 11.96 -9.70 -9.11
CA ARG A 128 13.11 -9.42 -9.99
C ARG A 128 14.10 -10.58 -10.00
N LYS A 129 14.35 -11.22 -8.86
CA LYS A 129 15.23 -12.40 -8.76
C LYS A 129 14.65 -13.62 -9.52
N TYR A 130 13.33 -13.79 -9.49
CA TYR A 130 12.62 -14.88 -10.16
C TYR A 130 11.59 -14.33 -11.15
N PRO A 131 12.03 -13.82 -12.31
CA PRO A 131 11.15 -13.10 -13.24
C PRO A 131 10.08 -13.98 -13.89
N ASP A 132 10.17 -15.32 -13.81
CA ASP A 132 9.11 -16.21 -14.27
C ASP A 132 7.90 -16.27 -13.31
N TYR A 133 8.00 -15.62 -12.15
CA TYR A 133 7.02 -15.69 -11.07
C TYR A 133 6.33 -14.35 -10.82
N LEU A 134 5.04 -14.43 -10.51
CA LEU A 134 4.28 -13.39 -9.84
C LEU A 134 4.28 -13.70 -8.35
N VAL A 135 4.49 -12.67 -7.54
CA VAL A 135 4.39 -12.75 -6.08
C VAL A 135 3.10 -12.08 -5.67
N PHE A 136 2.34 -12.68 -4.75
CA PHE A 136 1.12 -12.10 -4.21
C PHE A 136 1.08 -12.13 -2.69
N TYR A 137 0.30 -11.21 -2.14
CA TYR A 137 0.14 -10.95 -0.72
C TYR A 137 -1.35 -10.84 -0.37
N ASN A 138 -1.74 -11.47 0.73
CA ASN A 138 -3.04 -11.27 1.36
C ASN A 138 -2.82 -10.39 2.59
N GLY A 139 -3.55 -9.26 2.68
CA GLY A 139 -3.61 -8.51 3.94
C GLY A 139 -4.11 -9.39 5.10
N PRO A 140 -3.80 -9.03 6.36
CA PRO A 140 -4.16 -9.82 7.55
C PRO A 140 -5.65 -10.19 7.59
N HIS A 141 -6.50 -9.27 7.15
CA HIS A 141 -7.95 -9.44 7.06
C HIS A 141 -8.41 -9.47 5.59
N SER A 142 -7.65 -10.14 4.71
CA SER A 142 -7.95 -10.24 3.27
C SER A 142 -7.60 -11.61 2.68
N GLY A 143 -7.83 -12.68 3.46
CA GLY A 143 -7.63 -14.07 3.05
C GLY A 143 -6.29 -14.68 3.44
N ALA A 144 -5.55 -14.06 4.37
CA ALA A 144 -4.35 -14.66 4.94
C ALA A 144 -4.71 -15.83 5.87
N SER A 145 -4.11 -17.00 5.66
CA SER A 145 -4.34 -18.19 6.48
C SER A 145 -3.51 -18.25 7.77
N ALA A 146 -2.49 -17.40 7.88
CA ALA A 146 -1.62 -17.22 9.04
C ALA A 146 -1.33 -15.71 9.20
N PRO A 147 -2.32 -14.91 9.61
CA PRO A 147 -2.15 -13.46 9.77
C PRO A 147 -1.19 -13.11 10.93
N ASP A 148 -0.86 -14.08 11.78
CA ASP A 148 0.14 -14.01 12.85
C ASP A 148 1.60 -14.11 12.35
N HIS A 149 1.83 -14.58 11.12
CA HIS A 149 3.18 -14.77 10.57
C HIS A 149 3.32 -14.20 9.16
N MET A 150 4.17 -13.18 9.02
CA MET A 150 4.42 -12.48 7.77
C MET A 150 4.92 -13.38 6.63
N HIS A 151 4.17 -13.42 5.53
CA HIS A 151 4.48 -14.21 4.34
C HIS A 151 3.89 -13.65 3.04
N PHE A 152 4.56 -14.00 1.94
CA PHE A 152 4.07 -13.88 0.57
C PHE A 152 3.86 -15.26 -0.04
N GLN A 153 3.23 -15.31 -1.22
CA GLN A 153 3.15 -16.51 -2.04
C GLN A 153 3.66 -16.20 -3.45
N ALA A 154 4.26 -17.18 -4.13
CA ALA A 154 4.74 -17.01 -5.49
C ALA A 154 4.26 -18.15 -6.40
N ILE A 155 3.85 -17.79 -7.60
CA ILE A 155 3.34 -18.69 -8.65
C ILE A 155 3.89 -18.26 -10.00
N PRO A 156 3.94 -19.16 -11.01
CA PRO A 156 4.28 -18.76 -12.36
C PRO A 156 3.38 -17.62 -12.87
N GLN A 157 3.97 -16.67 -13.59
CA GLN A 157 3.23 -15.59 -14.22
C GLN A 157 2.22 -16.10 -15.26
N GLY A 158 1.18 -15.29 -15.53
CA GLY A 158 0.18 -15.55 -16.56
C GLY A 158 -0.95 -16.50 -16.14
N LEU A 159 -0.87 -17.07 -14.93
CA LEU A 159 -1.88 -18.00 -14.41
C LEU A 159 -3.13 -17.30 -13.84
N LEU A 160 -3.01 -16.01 -13.48
CA LEU A 160 -4.11 -15.22 -12.93
C LEU A 160 -4.83 -14.44 -14.05
N PRO A 161 -6.15 -14.64 -14.24
CA PRO A 161 -6.91 -13.88 -15.23
C PRO A 161 -6.77 -12.36 -15.13
N LEU A 162 -6.83 -11.80 -13.92
CA LEU A 162 -6.72 -10.36 -13.72
C LEU A 162 -5.33 -9.83 -14.08
N GLN A 163 -4.26 -10.61 -13.87
CA GLN A 163 -2.91 -10.22 -14.32
C GLN A 163 -2.90 -10.02 -15.83
N ASN A 164 -3.50 -10.94 -16.59
CA ASN A 164 -3.51 -10.90 -18.05
C ASN A 164 -4.34 -9.72 -18.57
N ALA A 165 -5.53 -9.50 -17.99
CA ALA A 165 -6.39 -8.37 -18.35
C ALA A 165 -5.72 -7.01 -18.04
N ILE A 166 -5.01 -6.91 -16.92
CA ILE A 166 -4.25 -5.69 -16.56
C ILE A 166 -3.07 -5.49 -17.51
N ASN A 167 -2.37 -6.55 -17.91
CA ASN A 167 -1.29 -6.43 -18.88
C ASN A 167 -1.80 -5.86 -20.21
N GLU A 168 -2.87 -6.43 -20.76
CA GLU A 168 -3.50 -5.92 -21.98
C GLU A 168 -3.94 -4.45 -21.82
N PHE A 169 -4.55 -4.11 -20.70
CA PHE A 169 -4.94 -2.74 -20.40
C PHE A 169 -3.73 -1.80 -20.37
N LEU A 170 -2.64 -2.14 -19.69
CA LEU A 170 -1.44 -1.29 -19.60
C LEU A 170 -0.69 -1.17 -20.93
N ASP A 171 -0.65 -2.24 -21.74
CA ASP A 171 -0.01 -2.28 -23.05
C ASP A 171 -0.70 -1.36 -24.06
N ASN A 172 -2.01 -1.12 -23.88
CA ASN A 172 -2.77 -0.11 -24.63
C ASN A 172 -2.48 1.34 -24.21
N ASN A 173 -1.53 1.57 -23.30
CA ASN A 173 -1.07 2.88 -22.83
C ASN A 173 -2.19 3.85 -22.41
N PRO A 174 -3.04 3.45 -21.45
CA PRO A 174 -4.09 4.30 -20.92
C PRO A 174 -3.51 5.52 -20.22
N GLN A 175 -4.34 6.54 -20.01
CA GLN A 175 -3.94 7.70 -19.21
C GLN A 175 -3.83 7.30 -17.74
N PRO A 176 -2.71 7.63 -17.06
CA PRO A 176 -2.56 7.34 -15.64
C PRO A 176 -3.51 8.22 -14.82
N LEU A 177 -4.03 7.66 -13.74
CA LEU A 177 -4.76 8.40 -12.72
C LEU A 177 -3.84 9.43 -12.05
N THR A 178 -2.62 9.02 -11.72
CA THR A 178 -1.57 9.90 -11.17
C THR A 178 -0.18 9.31 -11.41
N SER A 179 0.86 10.12 -11.24
CA SER A 179 2.25 9.70 -11.43
C SER A 179 3.19 10.24 -10.37
N GLY A 180 4.30 9.54 -10.15
CA GLY A 180 5.35 9.92 -9.22
C GLY A 180 6.70 9.41 -9.69
N GLN A 181 7.60 10.32 -10.08
CA GLN A 181 8.89 9.95 -10.71
C GLN A 181 8.64 9.06 -11.94
N ASP A 182 9.24 7.87 -12.02
CA ASP A 182 8.98 6.89 -13.10
C ASP A 182 7.72 6.03 -12.90
N ALA A 183 7.11 6.06 -11.70
CA ALA A 183 5.94 5.25 -11.39
C ALA A 183 4.63 5.92 -11.83
N ARG A 184 3.66 5.10 -12.26
CA ARG A 184 2.32 5.52 -12.68
C ARG A 184 1.27 4.61 -12.04
N VAL A 185 0.13 5.17 -11.61
CA VAL A 185 -1.06 4.42 -11.15
C VAL A 185 -2.19 4.57 -12.14
N TYR A 186 -2.97 3.52 -12.30
CA TYR A 186 -4.15 3.46 -13.13
C TYR A 186 -5.31 2.89 -12.31
N HIS A 187 -6.51 3.41 -12.55
CA HIS A 187 -7.73 2.71 -12.17
C HIS A 187 -8.07 1.70 -13.27
N PHE A 188 -8.28 0.44 -12.91
CA PHE A 188 -8.66 -0.60 -13.86
C PHE A 188 -10.19 -0.74 -13.86
N PRO A 189 -10.86 -0.58 -15.02
CA PRO A 189 -12.31 -0.40 -15.06
C PRO A 189 -13.13 -1.70 -15.09
N LEU A 190 -12.49 -2.87 -15.10
CA LEU A 190 -13.15 -4.18 -15.23
C LEU A 190 -12.99 -5.02 -13.95
N PHE A 191 -13.63 -6.20 -13.93
CA PHE A 191 -13.58 -7.21 -12.87
C PHE A 191 -14.31 -6.84 -11.57
N CYS A 192 -13.84 -5.83 -10.82
CA CYS A 192 -14.48 -5.38 -9.59
C CYS A 192 -14.03 -3.98 -9.20
N ARG A 193 -14.66 -3.41 -8.16
CA ARG A 193 -14.27 -2.12 -7.59
C ARG A 193 -12.91 -2.20 -6.89
N GLY A 194 -12.21 -1.08 -6.85
CA GLY A 194 -10.96 -0.91 -6.10
C GLY A 194 -9.74 -1.58 -6.72
N VAL A 195 -9.75 -1.84 -8.03
CA VAL A 195 -8.59 -2.39 -8.75
C VAL A 195 -7.71 -1.26 -9.24
N TYR A 196 -6.48 -1.21 -8.74
CA TYR A 196 -5.47 -0.23 -9.13
C TYR A 196 -4.23 -0.92 -9.67
N ALA A 197 -3.84 -0.56 -10.89
CA ALA A 197 -2.66 -1.09 -11.57
C ALA A 197 -1.51 -0.08 -11.54
N PHE A 198 -0.28 -0.59 -11.59
CA PHE A 198 0.94 0.19 -11.51
C PHE A 198 1.97 -0.32 -12.51
N ARG A 199 2.78 0.61 -13.03
CA ARG A 199 4.05 0.31 -13.69
C ARG A 199 5.14 1.28 -13.24
N SER A 200 6.37 0.81 -13.18
CA SER A 200 7.55 1.58 -12.81
C SER A 200 8.83 0.90 -13.29
N ASP A 201 9.87 1.68 -13.55
CA ASP A 201 11.21 1.17 -13.84
C ASP A 201 11.95 0.82 -12.55
N THR A 202 11.68 1.54 -11.47
CA THR A 202 12.40 1.41 -10.19
C THR A 202 11.49 0.96 -9.04
N PRO A 203 12.00 0.10 -8.12
CA PRO A 203 11.22 -0.33 -6.96
C PRO A 203 10.95 0.82 -5.98
N LYS A 204 11.82 1.84 -5.94
CA LYS A 204 11.68 3.00 -5.04
C LYS A 204 10.47 3.86 -5.42
N SER A 205 10.31 4.18 -6.70
CA SER A 205 9.18 4.97 -7.19
C SER A 205 7.87 4.19 -7.07
N LEU A 206 7.89 2.89 -7.42
CA LEU A 206 6.74 2.01 -7.25
C LEU A 206 6.29 1.94 -5.79
N ALA A 207 7.22 1.73 -4.85
CA ALA A 207 6.92 1.69 -3.42
C ALA A 207 6.27 2.99 -2.93
N LYS A 208 6.83 4.16 -3.28
CA LYS A 208 6.27 5.45 -2.88
C LYS A 208 4.82 5.60 -3.33
N LEU A 209 4.55 5.22 -4.58
CA LEU A 209 3.23 5.40 -5.17
C LEU A 209 2.22 4.37 -4.67
N PHE A 210 2.66 3.14 -4.41
CA PHE A 210 1.87 2.12 -3.70
C PHE A 210 1.50 2.56 -2.28
N TYR A 211 2.46 3.02 -1.48
CA TYR A 211 2.16 3.49 -0.12
C TYR A 211 1.22 4.70 -0.11
N ARG A 212 1.28 5.55 -1.14
CA ARG A 212 0.28 6.61 -1.32
C ARG A 212 -1.13 6.05 -1.56
N LEU A 213 -1.28 5.01 -2.38
CA LEU A 213 -2.58 4.34 -2.58
C LEU A 213 -3.09 3.77 -1.25
N VAL A 214 -2.22 3.09 -0.50
CA VAL A 214 -2.56 2.52 0.81
C VAL A 214 -3.05 3.61 1.77
N ASP A 215 -2.36 4.76 1.83
CA ASP A 215 -2.77 5.91 2.67
C ASP A 215 -4.10 6.55 2.23
N CYS A 216 -4.50 6.38 0.97
CA CYS A 216 -5.76 6.89 0.44
C CYS A 216 -6.96 5.97 0.76
N ALA A 217 -6.69 4.70 1.05
CA ALA A 217 -7.70 3.70 1.38
C ALA A 217 -8.15 3.81 2.84
N SER A 218 -9.43 3.54 3.08
CA SER A 218 -9.99 3.52 4.42
C SER A 218 -9.43 2.33 5.22
N ILE A 219 -9.08 2.57 6.49
CA ILE A 219 -8.65 1.55 7.44
C ILE A 219 -9.80 1.33 8.42
N ILE A 220 -10.15 0.07 8.67
CA ILE A 220 -11.12 -0.28 9.70
C ILE A 220 -10.43 -0.11 11.05
N GLU A 221 -11.15 0.43 12.04
CA GLU A 221 -10.62 0.62 13.39
C GLU A 221 -10.01 -0.69 13.93
N ASP A 222 -8.87 -0.56 14.61
CA ASP A 222 -8.03 -1.65 15.14
C ASP A 222 -7.36 -2.58 14.12
N GLU A 223 -7.55 -2.38 12.81
CA GLU A 223 -6.79 -3.12 11.80
C GLU A 223 -5.43 -2.45 11.47
N PRO A 224 -4.36 -3.23 11.24
CA PRO A 224 -3.02 -2.69 11.05
C PRO A 224 -2.79 -2.04 9.68
N GLU A 225 -3.63 -2.35 8.69
CA GLU A 225 -3.54 -1.84 7.32
C GLU A 225 -4.91 -1.92 6.62
N PRO A 226 -5.14 -1.15 5.54
CA PRO A 226 -6.34 -1.32 4.71
C PRO A 226 -6.42 -2.76 4.18
N ARG A 227 -7.62 -3.31 4.15
CA ARG A 227 -7.86 -4.63 3.59
C ARG A 227 -7.54 -4.62 2.08
N LEU A 228 -6.60 -5.46 1.66
CA LEU A 228 -6.14 -5.52 0.28
C LEU A 228 -5.57 -6.89 -0.11
N ASN A 229 -5.61 -7.16 -1.41
CA ASN A 229 -4.77 -8.17 -2.05
C ASN A 229 -3.80 -7.45 -2.99
N LEU A 230 -2.53 -7.85 -2.98
CA LEU A 230 -1.45 -7.20 -3.71
C LEU A 230 -0.67 -8.21 -4.54
N TYR A 231 -0.27 -7.82 -5.75
CA TYR A 231 0.40 -8.68 -6.72
C TYR A 231 1.52 -7.89 -7.38
N VAL A 232 2.71 -8.48 -7.50
CA VAL A 232 3.87 -7.84 -8.13
C VAL A 232 4.65 -8.84 -8.98
N TYR A 233 5.11 -8.36 -10.14
CA TYR A 233 5.82 -9.16 -11.12
C TYR A 233 6.68 -8.28 -12.02
N CYS A 234 7.67 -8.88 -12.68
CA CYS A 234 8.44 -8.19 -13.73
C CYS A 234 7.84 -8.53 -15.09
N TYR A 235 7.54 -7.50 -15.89
CA TYR A 235 7.02 -7.66 -17.26
C TYR A 235 8.03 -7.02 -18.22
N GLY A 236 8.82 -7.85 -18.91
CA GLY A 236 10.01 -7.37 -19.59
C GLY A 236 11.00 -6.75 -18.60
N ASN A 237 11.33 -5.47 -18.78
CA ASN A 237 12.28 -4.76 -17.92
C ASN A 237 11.62 -3.94 -16.79
N GLU A 238 10.30 -3.74 -16.83
CA GLU A 238 9.56 -2.94 -15.84
C GLU A 238 8.97 -3.79 -14.71
N TYR A 239 8.76 -3.15 -13.56
CA TYR A 239 7.92 -3.69 -12.50
C TYR A 239 6.46 -3.37 -12.81
N ARG A 240 5.61 -4.39 -12.79
CA ARG A 240 4.15 -4.24 -12.77
C ARG A 240 3.61 -4.72 -11.45
N CYS A 241 2.58 -4.03 -10.98
CA CYS A 241 1.90 -4.34 -9.73
C CYS A 241 0.42 -4.04 -9.89
N PHE A 242 -0.42 -4.78 -9.18
CA PHE A 242 -1.82 -4.38 -9.01
C PHE A 242 -2.30 -4.68 -7.61
N VAL A 243 -3.31 -3.93 -7.19
CA VAL A 243 -3.94 -3.99 -5.89
C VAL A 243 -5.43 -4.14 -6.09
N VAL A 244 -6.05 -5.00 -5.28
CA VAL A 244 -7.50 -5.08 -5.14
C VAL A 244 -7.85 -4.68 -3.71
N LEU A 245 -8.47 -3.51 -3.57
CA LEU A 245 -8.93 -3.01 -2.27
C LEU A 245 -10.20 -3.74 -1.83
N ARG A 246 -10.25 -4.13 -0.56
CA ARG A 246 -11.28 -5.00 0.02
C ARG A 246 -12.06 -4.25 1.11
N SER A 247 -13.29 -4.67 1.35
CA SER A 247 -14.11 -4.22 2.48
C SER A 247 -14.41 -5.36 3.46
N LYS A 248 -14.54 -6.61 2.97
CA LYS A 248 -14.85 -7.80 3.75
C LYS A 248 -13.96 -8.98 3.36
N VAL A 249 -13.71 -9.88 4.32
CA VAL A 249 -13.01 -11.15 4.06
C VAL A 249 -13.89 -12.09 3.23
N ARG A 250 -15.18 -12.18 3.58
CA ARG A 250 -16.17 -13.14 3.05
C ARG A 250 -17.45 -12.41 2.64
N SER A 251 -18.13 -12.93 1.63
CA SER A 251 -19.50 -12.53 1.27
C SER A 251 -20.51 -13.08 2.28
N HIS A 252 -21.76 -12.64 2.20
CA HIS A 252 -22.83 -13.13 3.07
C HIS A 252 -23.06 -14.64 2.93
N HIS A 253 -22.84 -15.21 1.74
CA HIS A 253 -23.02 -16.64 1.46
C HIS A 253 -22.18 -17.56 2.38
N TYR A 254 -21.04 -17.10 2.89
CA TYR A 254 -20.26 -17.91 3.84
C TYR A 254 -21.02 -18.16 5.15
N TYR A 255 -21.85 -17.19 5.56
CA TYR A 255 -22.57 -17.20 6.82
C TYR A 255 -24.01 -17.69 6.68
N SER A 256 -24.52 -17.82 5.45
CA SER A 256 -25.86 -18.34 5.18
C SER A 256 -25.94 -19.85 5.32
N LYS A 257 -27.17 -20.38 5.27
CA LYS A 257 -27.47 -21.80 5.47
C LYS A 257 -28.09 -22.40 4.20
N ALA A 258 -28.05 -23.73 4.11
CA ALA A 258 -28.69 -24.50 3.04
C ALA A 258 -28.23 -24.04 1.64
N GLU A 259 -29.16 -23.86 0.69
CA GLU A 259 -28.84 -23.62 -0.72
C GLU A 259 -28.06 -22.33 -0.96
N ASP A 260 -28.19 -21.33 -0.10
CA ASP A 260 -27.48 -20.06 -0.26
C ASP A 260 -26.02 -20.12 0.20
N HIS A 261 -25.65 -21.12 1.01
CA HIS A 261 -24.31 -21.26 1.57
C HIS A 261 -23.24 -21.44 0.47
N LEU A 262 -22.05 -20.89 0.70
CA LEU A 262 -20.82 -21.17 -0.03
C LEU A 262 -19.64 -21.29 0.94
N THR A 263 -18.78 -22.28 0.76
CA THR A 263 -17.58 -22.49 1.60
C THR A 263 -16.42 -21.54 1.21
N MET A 264 -16.66 -20.63 0.27
CA MET A 264 -15.61 -19.80 -0.33
C MET A 264 -15.19 -18.66 0.61
N THR A 265 -13.89 -18.54 0.84
CA THR A 265 -13.26 -17.41 1.53
C THR A 265 -12.31 -16.73 0.55
N PRO A 266 -12.72 -15.67 -0.17
CA PRO A 266 -11.91 -15.07 -1.23
C PRO A 266 -10.55 -14.57 -0.74
N GLY A 267 -9.48 -15.23 -1.18
CA GLY A 267 -8.10 -14.79 -1.05
C GLY A 267 -7.55 -14.22 -2.36
N ALA A 268 -6.23 -14.02 -2.43
CA ALA A 268 -5.59 -13.40 -3.58
C ALA A 268 -5.76 -14.19 -4.89
N ALA A 269 -5.92 -15.51 -4.88
CA ALA A 269 -6.22 -16.23 -6.12
C ALA A 269 -7.61 -15.83 -6.65
N ASP A 270 -8.62 -15.86 -5.77
CA ASP A 270 -10.01 -15.53 -6.09
C ASP A 270 -10.13 -14.07 -6.53
N MET A 271 -9.50 -13.15 -5.80
CA MET A 271 -9.47 -11.72 -6.12
C MET A 271 -8.60 -11.36 -7.32
N ALA A 272 -7.99 -12.33 -7.99
CA ALA A 272 -7.35 -12.14 -9.28
C ALA A 272 -8.03 -12.96 -10.40
N GLY A 273 -9.29 -13.34 -10.19
CA GLY A 273 -10.14 -14.03 -11.15
C GLY A 273 -9.93 -15.54 -11.22
N PHE A 274 -9.18 -16.13 -10.28
CA PHE A 274 -8.99 -17.59 -10.17
C PHE A 274 -9.64 -18.11 -8.90
N PHE A 275 -10.94 -18.40 -8.98
CA PHE A 275 -11.76 -18.83 -7.87
C PHE A 275 -11.54 -20.30 -7.52
N VAL A 276 -11.40 -20.62 -6.23
CA VAL A 276 -11.10 -21.98 -5.77
C VAL A 276 -12.19 -22.50 -4.84
N CYS A 277 -12.82 -23.60 -5.24
CA CYS A 277 -13.90 -24.26 -4.49
C CYS A 277 -13.43 -25.61 -3.94
N PRO A 278 -13.42 -25.81 -2.61
CA PRO A 278 -13.09 -27.11 -2.03
C PRO A 278 -14.27 -28.10 -2.10
N LYS A 279 -15.50 -27.61 -2.23
CA LYS A 279 -16.68 -28.47 -2.36
C LYS A 279 -17.20 -28.47 -3.79
N GLU A 280 -17.66 -29.64 -4.22
CA GLU A 280 -18.21 -29.82 -5.56
C GLU A 280 -19.55 -29.08 -5.73
N GLU A 281 -20.38 -29.06 -4.67
CA GLU A 281 -21.64 -28.31 -4.65
C GLU A 281 -21.44 -26.82 -5.00
N ASP A 282 -20.48 -26.17 -4.33
CA ASP A 282 -20.11 -24.77 -4.58
C ASP A 282 -19.60 -24.60 -6.02
N PHE A 283 -18.72 -25.49 -6.48
CA PHE A 283 -18.19 -25.46 -7.84
C PHE A 283 -19.31 -25.53 -8.89
N LEU A 284 -20.32 -26.37 -8.69
CA LEU A 284 -21.45 -26.50 -9.61
C LEU A 284 -22.35 -25.27 -9.56
N LYS A 285 -22.62 -24.74 -8.36
CA LYS A 285 -23.48 -23.57 -8.13
C LYS A 285 -22.92 -22.27 -8.73
N LEU A 286 -21.61 -22.05 -8.67
CA LEU A 286 -21.00 -20.80 -9.13
C LEU A 286 -21.30 -20.50 -10.61
N ASN A 287 -21.73 -19.28 -10.88
CA ASN A 287 -21.94 -18.73 -12.21
C ASN A 287 -21.46 -17.27 -12.23
N SER A 288 -21.51 -16.61 -13.39
CA SER A 288 -21.04 -15.23 -13.55
C SER A 288 -21.70 -14.28 -12.54
N ASN A 289 -23.03 -14.24 -12.49
CA ASN A 289 -23.77 -13.32 -11.61
C ASN A 289 -23.42 -13.51 -10.13
N LEU A 290 -23.31 -14.77 -9.69
CA LEU A 290 -22.96 -15.08 -8.29
C LEU A 290 -21.53 -14.65 -7.95
N LEU A 291 -20.58 -14.75 -8.90
CA LEU A 291 -19.23 -14.24 -8.69
C LEU A 291 -19.18 -12.70 -8.69
N GLU A 292 -19.96 -12.05 -9.55
CA GLU A 292 -20.11 -10.58 -9.58
C GLU A 292 -20.65 -10.07 -8.25
N GLU A 293 -21.71 -10.69 -7.73
CA GLU A 293 -22.29 -10.40 -6.41
C GLU A 293 -21.26 -10.56 -5.29
N ILE A 294 -20.54 -11.69 -5.25
CA ILE A 294 -19.51 -11.94 -4.24
C ILE A 294 -18.41 -10.87 -4.28
N LEU A 295 -17.92 -10.52 -5.47
CA LEU A 295 -16.92 -9.48 -5.65
C LEU A 295 -17.44 -8.13 -5.15
N ASP A 296 -18.69 -7.79 -5.45
CA ASP A 296 -19.32 -6.55 -5.02
C ASP A 296 -19.47 -6.44 -3.50
N GLU A 297 -19.66 -7.55 -2.80
CA GLU A 297 -19.77 -7.56 -1.35
C GLU A 297 -18.43 -7.48 -0.62
N VAL A 298 -17.37 -8.03 -1.22
CA VAL A 298 -16.05 -8.15 -0.57
C VAL A 298 -15.07 -7.06 -0.96
N THR A 299 -15.37 -6.27 -1.99
CA THR A 299 -14.59 -5.11 -2.44
C THR A 299 -15.10 -3.81 -1.84
N ILE A 300 -14.31 -2.75 -1.96
CA ILE A 300 -14.69 -1.43 -1.44
C ILE A 300 -15.97 -0.89 -2.08
N SER A 301 -16.66 0.00 -1.36
CA SER A 301 -17.87 0.63 -1.88
C SER A 301 -17.55 1.55 -3.09
N ALA A 302 -18.57 1.88 -3.90
CA ALA A 302 -18.38 2.85 -4.99
C ALA A 302 -17.99 4.24 -4.45
N TYR A 303 -18.49 4.59 -3.25
CA TYR A 303 -18.08 5.82 -2.57
C TYR A 303 -16.61 5.77 -2.17
N ASP A 304 -16.16 4.69 -1.53
CA ASP A 304 -14.75 4.54 -1.12
C ASP A 304 -13.81 4.54 -2.32
N GLU A 305 -14.17 3.88 -3.42
CA GLU A 305 -13.39 3.89 -4.66
C GLU A 305 -13.23 5.30 -5.20
N LYS A 306 -14.33 6.06 -5.28
CA LYS A 306 -14.31 7.47 -5.68
C LYS A 306 -13.43 8.30 -4.75
N MET A 307 -13.51 8.05 -3.44
CA MET A 307 -12.69 8.76 -2.44
C MET A 307 -11.20 8.43 -2.57
N VAL A 308 -10.84 7.18 -2.82
CA VAL A 308 -9.44 6.78 -3.09
C VAL A 308 -8.91 7.51 -4.33
N ALA A 309 -9.65 7.46 -5.45
CA ALA A 309 -9.25 8.11 -6.69
C ALA A 309 -9.13 9.63 -6.54
N TRP A 310 -10.07 10.25 -5.83
CA TRP A 310 -10.03 11.68 -5.52
C TRP A 310 -8.85 12.03 -4.60
N ARG A 311 -8.56 11.26 -3.54
CA ARG A 311 -7.39 11.50 -2.66
C ARG A 311 -6.06 11.35 -3.42
N LEU A 312 -5.98 10.44 -4.38
CA LEU A 312 -4.81 10.25 -5.23
C LEU A 312 -4.57 11.42 -6.20
N THR A 313 -5.61 12.13 -6.60
CA THR A 313 -5.57 13.14 -7.66
C THR A 313 -5.74 14.57 -7.17
N ARG A 314 -6.21 14.77 -5.93
CA ARG A 314 -6.47 16.11 -5.39
C ARG A 314 -5.21 16.97 -5.33
N SER A 315 -5.42 18.24 -5.64
CA SER A 315 -4.44 19.32 -5.47
C SER A 315 -4.87 20.26 -4.34
N GLN A 316 -3.94 21.09 -3.89
CA GLN A 316 -4.21 22.16 -2.94
C GLN A 316 -3.40 23.41 -3.34
N PRO A 317 -3.95 24.63 -3.19
CA PRO A 317 -3.20 25.87 -3.36
C PRO A 317 -1.93 25.88 -2.51
N LYS A 318 -0.83 26.39 -3.07
CA LYS A 318 0.41 26.58 -2.32
C LYS A 318 0.47 28.00 -1.75
N LEU A 319 0.91 28.10 -0.51
CA LEU A 319 1.11 29.32 0.26
C LEU A 319 2.60 29.49 0.56
N ASN A 320 3.05 30.73 0.67
CA ASN A 320 4.37 31.07 1.19
C ASN A 320 4.20 31.55 2.63
N VAL A 321 4.56 30.71 3.60
CA VAL A 321 4.41 30.97 5.03
C VAL A 321 5.78 31.33 5.59
N PRO A 322 5.96 32.52 6.18
CA PRO A 322 7.24 32.89 6.79
C PRO A 322 7.57 31.95 7.96
N ILE A 323 8.84 31.58 8.13
CA ILE A 323 9.29 30.73 9.24
C ILE A 323 10.05 31.58 10.25
N LEU A 324 11.19 32.14 9.85
CA LEU A 324 12.03 32.99 10.69
C LEU A 324 12.95 33.88 9.84
N THR A 325 13.59 34.84 10.49
CA THR A 325 14.63 35.71 9.91
C THR A 325 15.88 35.67 10.78
N GLY A 326 17.05 35.82 10.16
CA GLY A 326 18.33 35.82 10.88
C GLY A 326 19.51 36.19 9.98
N SER A 327 20.62 36.63 10.58
CA SER A 327 21.88 36.83 9.86
C SER A 327 22.49 35.51 9.38
N GLN A 328 22.16 34.41 10.05
CA GLN A 328 22.54 33.04 9.72
C GLN A 328 21.36 32.11 10.05
N ILE A 329 21.07 31.15 9.19
CA ILE A 329 20.03 30.12 9.40
C ILE A 329 20.62 28.75 9.09
N ASN A 330 20.41 27.79 9.99
CA ASN A 330 20.78 26.40 9.79
C ASN A 330 19.54 25.57 9.42
N PHE A 331 19.70 24.66 8.46
CA PHE A 331 18.62 23.83 7.94
C PHE A 331 19.14 22.48 7.44
N GLU A 332 18.28 21.49 7.30
CA GLU A 332 18.60 20.19 6.69
C GLU A 332 17.50 19.79 5.71
N MET A 333 17.88 19.32 4.52
CA MET A 333 16.95 18.71 3.57
C MET A 333 16.94 17.19 3.79
N ILE A 334 15.81 16.66 4.25
CA ILE A 334 15.74 15.24 4.69
C ILE A 334 15.99 14.27 3.53
N SER A 335 15.62 14.66 2.31
CA SER A 335 15.69 13.77 1.15
C SER A 335 17.08 13.58 0.55
N ASP A 336 18.01 14.52 0.75
CA ASP A 336 19.35 14.47 0.15
C ASP A 336 20.39 13.82 1.07
N GLY A 337 20.14 13.79 2.39
CA GLY A 337 21.05 13.21 3.37
C GLY A 337 22.35 14.00 3.54
N ALA A 338 22.37 15.28 3.12
CA ALA A 338 23.54 16.15 3.25
C ALA A 338 23.80 16.60 4.70
N GLY A 339 22.87 16.34 5.62
CA GLY A 339 22.92 16.80 6.99
C GLY A 339 22.62 18.30 7.12
N ILE A 340 23.00 18.87 8.27
CA ILE A 340 22.77 20.29 8.56
C ILE A 340 23.68 21.17 7.69
N GLN A 341 23.06 22.14 7.04
CA GLN A 341 23.64 23.14 6.16
C GLN A 341 23.30 24.55 6.67
N THR A 342 24.02 25.55 6.19
CA THR A 342 23.92 26.93 6.69
C THR A 342 23.82 27.91 5.53
N VAL A 343 22.90 28.87 5.64
CA VAL A 343 22.85 30.09 4.81
C VAL A 343 23.16 31.31 5.65
N LYS A 344 23.80 32.32 5.06
CA LYS A 344 24.15 33.58 5.74
C LYS A 344 23.79 34.78 4.89
N TYR A 345 23.50 35.89 5.53
CA TYR A 345 23.42 37.18 4.85
C TYR A 345 24.84 37.68 4.56
N SER A 346 25.10 38.05 3.31
CA SER A 346 26.38 38.63 2.88
C SER A 346 26.16 39.57 1.72
N ASP A 347 26.57 40.83 1.87
CA ASP A 347 26.56 41.86 0.81
C ASP A 347 25.22 41.99 0.05
N GLY A 348 24.10 42.04 0.79
CA GLY A 348 22.76 42.16 0.21
C GLY A 348 22.22 40.87 -0.41
N ARG A 349 22.97 39.76 -0.33
CA ARG A 349 22.67 38.46 -0.92
C ARG A 349 22.78 37.34 0.12
N ILE A 350 22.49 36.12 -0.32
CA ILE A 350 22.56 34.90 0.48
C ILE A 350 23.87 34.19 0.15
N ASP A 351 24.76 34.04 1.12
CA ASP A 351 25.92 33.15 1.03
C ASP A 351 25.50 31.72 1.38
N TYR A 352 25.73 30.81 0.45
CA TYR A 352 25.56 29.37 0.63
C TYR A 352 26.73 28.63 0.00
N GLY A 353 27.54 27.97 0.83
CA GLY A 353 28.74 27.25 0.39
C GLY A 353 29.82 28.16 -0.21
N GLY A 354 29.85 29.46 0.14
CA GLY A 354 30.81 30.43 -0.40
C GLY A 354 30.38 31.07 -1.73
N VAL A 355 29.14 30.82 -2.18
CA VAL A 355 28.55 31.40 -3.39
C VAL A 355 27.38 32.30 -3.01
N LEU A 356 27.29 33.47 -3.64
CA LEU A 356 26.23 34.45 -3.39
C LEU A 356 25.03 34.25 -4.33
N TYR A 357 23.83 34.21 -3.75
CA TYR A 357 22.55 34.01 -4.45
C TYR A 357 21.57 35.13 -4.10
N ASP A 358 20.69 35.48 -5.03
CA ASP A 358 19.58 36.41 -4.78
C ASP A 358 18.40 35.70 -4.09
N GLU A 359 18.16 34.44 -4.45
CA GLU A 359 17.17 33.54 -3.88
C GLU A 359 17.70 32.11 -3.91
N LEU A 360 17.39 31.32 -2.89
CA LEU A 360 17.59 29.87 -2.89
C LEU A 360 16.25 29.16 -2.76
N PHE A 361 16.01 28.20 -3.65
CA PHE A 361 14.80 27.38 -3.65
C PHE A 361 15.17 25.90 -3.53
N PHE A 362 14.75 25.28 -2.43
CA PHE A 362 14.92 23.85 -2.18
C PHE A 362 13.56 23.17 -2.33
N ASP A 363 13.37 22.49 -3.46
CA ASP A 363 12.11 21.80 -3.72
C ASP A 363 12.00 20.52 -2.89
N SER A 364 10.84 20.28 -2.27
CA SER A 364 10.56 18.96 -1.74
C SER A 364 9.76 18.11 -2.72
N VAL A 365 10.30 16.94 -3.04
CA VAL A 365 9.56 15.90 -3.75
C VAL A 365 8.72 15.10 -2.75
N THR A 366 7.86 15.78 -1.99
CA THR A 366 6.95 15.09 -1.05
C THR A 366 5.70 14.66 -1.81
N ARG A 367 5.79 13.54 -2.52
CA ARG A 367 4.69 12.99 -3.35
C ARG A 367 3.99 11.76 -2.73
N SER A 368 4.38 11.35 -1.52
CA SER A 368 4.15 9.97 -1.07
C SER A 368 2.94 9.76 -0.17
N LYS A 369 2.30 10.82 0.35
CA LYS A 369 1.19 10.70 1.32
C LYS A 369 0.07 11.72 1.07
N VAL A 370 -1.11 11.42 1.62
CA VAL A 370 -2.34 12.24 1.58
C VAL A 370 -2.16 13.62 2.24
N PHE A 371 -1.30 13.67 3.26
CA PHE A 371 -0.76 14.88 3.89
C PHE A 371 0.76 14.86 3.79
N GLY A 372 1.40 16.02 3.71
CA GLY A 372 2.85 16.13 3.57
C GLY A 372 3.60 15.52 4.76
N GLU A 373 4.68 14.78 4.47
CA GLU A 373 5.65 14.34 5.47
C GLU A 373 6.75 15.41 5.65
N PRO A 374 7.55 15.33 6.74
CA PRO A 374 8.70 16.20 6.90
C PRO A 374 9.65 16.08 5.69
N SER A 375 9.93 17.21 5.07
CA SER A 375 10.84 17.35 3.94
C SER A 375 12.11 18.12 4.30
N PHE A 376 12.03 19.02 5.28
CA PHE A 376 13.17 19.76 5.77
C PHE A 376 13.04 20.11 7.26
N LEU A 377 14.17 20.42 7.86
CA LEU A 377 14.33 20.87 9.24
C LEU A 377 14.94 22.27 9.24
N ILE A 378 14.52 23.13 10.18
CA ILE A 378 15.15 24.43 10.47
C ILE A 378 15.44 24.53 11.96
N GLU A 379 16.65 24.99 12.31
CA GLU A 379 17.00 25.32 13.69
C GLU A 379 16.42 26.69 14.06
N SER A 380 15.66 26.74 15.15
CA SER A 380 15.05 27.96 15.69
C SER A 380 15.32 28.05 17.19
N GLY A 381 16.39 28.74 17.58
CA GLY A 381 16.84 28.81 18.97
C GLY A 381 17.32 27.45 19.47
N LEU A 382 16.66 26.91 20.50
CA LEU A 382 16.95 25.57 21.04
C LEU A 382 16.04 24.47 20.46
N LYS A 383 15.18 24.81 19.49
CA LYS A 383 14.25 23.87 18.87
C LYS A 383 14.67 23.56 17.43
N ASN A 384 14.43 22.31 17.02
CA ASN A 384 14.49 21.90 15.62
C ASN A 384 13.07 21.78 15.10
N LEU A 385 12.71 22.63 14.14
CA LEU A 385 11.37 22.66 13.55
C LEU A 385 11.35 21.82 12.28
N LEU A 386 10.40 20.89 12.19
CA LEU A 386 10.18 20.02 11.03
C LEU A 386 9.06 20.58 10.17
N PHE A 387 9.25 20.60 8.85
CA PHE A 387 8.27 21.13 7.91
C PHE A 387 8.04 20.18 6.74
N ALA A 388 6.79 20.09 6.29
CA ALA A 388 6.45 19.63 4.95
C ALA A 388 6.46 20.82 3.97
N GLY A 389 6.66 20.57 2.68
CA GLY A 389 6.70 21.63 1.66
C GLY A 389 8.12 21.96 1.19
N SER A 390 8.28 23.03 0.43
CA SER A 390 9.57 23.43 -0.15
C SER A 390 10.14 24.62 0.63
N LEU A 391 11.46 24.71 0.76
CA LEU A 391 12.11 25.77 1.53
C LEU A 391 12.64 26.86 0.59
N ILE A 392 12.32 28.11 0.90
CA ILE A 392 12.80 29.29 0.16
C ILE A 392 13.59 30.19 1.11
N PHE A 393 14.75 30.63 0.66
CA PHE A 393 15.49 31.71 1.31
C PHE A 393 15.53 32.95 0.43
N THR A 394 15.20 34.10 1.02
CA THR A 394 15.30 35.42 0.40
C THR A 394 15.99 36.39 1.34
N VAL A 395 16.46 37.53 0.83
CA VAL A 395 17.00 38.62 1.66
C VAL A 395 15.90 39.61 1.99
N GLU A 396 15.81 40.02 3.25
CA GLU A 396 14.94 41.11 3.69
C GLU A 396 15.60 41.88 4.83
N ASN A 397 15.61 43.22 4.73
CA ASN A 397 16.09 44.13 5.78
C ASN A 397 17.48 43.79 6.34
N GLY A 398 18.42 43.37 5.48
CA GLY A 398 19.78 43.03 5.89
C GLY A 398 19.90 41.68 6.61
N THR A 399 18.91 40.80 6.47
CA THR A 399 18.90 39.44 7.02
C THR A 399 18.44 38.44 5.97
N VAL A 400 18.67 37.14 6.21
CA VAL A 400 18.06 36.07 5.43
C VAL A 400 16.71 35.73 6.06
N ARG A 401 15.68 35.56 5.23
CA ARG A 401 14.35 35.07 5.60
C ARG A 401 14.18 33.64 5.10
N ALA A 402 13.78 32.73 5.98
CA ALA A 402 13.29 31.41 5.61
C ALA A 402 11.76 31.43 5.44
N THR A 403 11.28 30.86 4.34
CA THR A 403 9.86 30.77 4.00
C THR A 403 9.51 29.34 3.58
N ASN A 404 8.44 28.78 4.14
CA ASN A 404 7.90 27.50 3.70
C ASN A 404 6.90 27.71 2.57
N ARG A 405 7.15 27.10 1.41
CA ARG A 405 6.16 26.94 0.35
C ARG A 405 5.40 25.64 0.53
N ILE A 406 4.22 25.72 1.14
CA ILE A 406 3.43 24.56 1.57
C ILE A 406 2.00 24.63 1.02
N GLY A 407 1.35 23.48 0.86
CA GLY A 407 -0.07 23.43 0.54
C GLY A 407 -0.96 23.91 1.71
N ILE A 408 -2.06 24.59 1.40
CA ILE A 408 -2.98 25.16 2.40
C ILE A 408 -3.48 24.13 3.42
N GLU A 409 -3.83 22.92 2.99
CA GLU A 409 -4.36 21.87 3.87
C GLU A 409 -3.28 21.33 4.82
N ASN A 410 -2.03 21.22 4.34
CA ASN A 410 -0.89 20.84 5.18
C ASN A 410 -0.52 21.94 6.18
N TYR A 411 -0.66 23.20 5.80
CA TYR A 411 -0.47 24.33 6.72
C TYR A 411 -1.53 24.32 7.82
N MET A 412 -2.82 24.23 7.44
CA MET A 412 -3.93 24.19 8.39
C MET A 412 -3.86 22.98 9.32
N LEU A 413 -3.39 21.83 8.83
CA LEU A 413 -3.19 20.64 9.66
C LEU A 413 -2.28 20.93 10.86
N SER A 414 -1.20 21.68 10.65
CA SER A 414 -0.30 22.08 11.74
C SER A 414 -0.95 23.11 12.66
N VAL A 415 -1.47 24.20 12.09
CA VAL A 415 -2.05 25.32 12.86
C VAL A 415 -3.21 24.86 13.73
N LEU A 416 -4.16 24.11 13.16
CA LEU A 416 -5.33 23.63 13.89
C LEU A 416 -4.97 22.55 14.91
N SER A 417 -3.97 21.69 14.64
CA SER A 417 -3.50 20.73 15.65
C SER A 417 -2.84 21.43 16.84
N GLN A 418 -2.19 22.57 16.60
CA GLN A 418 -1.63 23.40 17.67
C GLN A 418 -2.72 24.15 18.46
N SER A 419 -3.75 24.66 17.78
CA SER A 419 -4.86 25.37 18.43
C SER A 419 -5.82 24.43 19.18
N PHE A 420 -6.01 23.21 18.68
CA PHE A 420 -6.97 22.24 19.18
C PHE A 420 -6.33 20.86 19.43
N PRO A 421 -5.32 20.76 20.33
CA PRO A 421 -4.52 19.55 20.49
C PRO A 421 -5.31 18.36 21.06
N GLU A 422 -6.33 18.63 21.89
CA GLU A 422 -7.13 17.60 22.57
C GLU A 422 -8.57 17.48 22.05
N GLU A 423 -8.94 18.31 21.07
CA GLU A 423 -10.31 18.32 20.53
C GLU A 423 -10.61 17.07 19.72
N LYS A 424 -11.82 16.53 19.94
CA LYS A 424 -12.31 15.29 19.32
C LYS A 424 -13.67 15.47 18.63
N ASP A 425 -14.36 16.59 18.85
CA ASP A 425 -15.60 16.91 18.14
C ASP A 425 -15.30 17.25 16.67
N ILE A 426 -15.58 16.26 15.81
CA ILE A 426 -15.36 16.37 14.37
C ILE A 426 -16.23 17.45 13.74
N GLU A 427 -17.47 17.69 14.19
CA GLU A 427 -18.33 18.72 13.59
C GLU A 427 -17.82 20.12 13.92
N PHE A 428 -17.38 20.33 15.17
CA PHE A 428 -16.71 21.57 15.54
C PHE A 428 -15.44 21.79 14.70
N LEU A 429 -14.57 20.78 14.60
CA LEU A 429 -13.32 20.87 13.84
C LEU A 429 -13.56 21.13 12.35
N LYS A 430 -14.58 20.52 11.74
CA LYS A 430 -14.99 20.80 10.35
C LYS A 430 -15.32 22.28 10.17
N GLY A 431 -16.07 22.87 11.10
CA GLY A 431 -16.39 24.30 11.09
C GLY A 431 -15.14 25.17 11.15
N GLU A 432 -14.19 24.87 12.04
CA GLU A 432 -12.93 25.62 12.16
C GLU A 432 -12.03 25.48 10.93
N VAL A 433 -11.97 24.28 10.35
CA VAL A 433 -11.24 24.05 9.09
C VAL A 433 -11.80 24.91 7.96
N ILE A 434 -13.12 24.91 7.74
CA ILE A 434 -13.74 25.68 6.66
C ILE A 434 -13.54 27.18 6.89
N LYS A 435 -13.74 27.68 8.11
CA LYS A 435 -13.51 29.09 8.47
C LYS A 435 -12.07 29.52 8.18
N LEU A 436 -11.09 28.75 8.65
CA LEU A 436 -9.68 29.07 8.45
C LEU A 436 -9.32 29.06 6.96
N ARG A 437 -9.78 28.05 6.21
CA ARG A 437 -9.54 27.95 4.76
C ARG A 437 -10.10 29.14 4.02
N SER A 438 -11.37 29.50 4.26
CA SER A 438 -12.02 30.67 3.66
C SER A 438 -11.27 31.95 3.96
N SER A 439 -10.82 32.15 5.20
CA SER A 439 -10.10 33.37 5.59
C SER A 439 -8.70 33.46 4.96
N ILE A 440 -7.99 32.33 4.82
CA ILE A 440 -6.70 32.30 4.11
C ILE A 440 -6.90 32.57 2.62
N MET A 441 -7.86 31.90 1.98
CA MET A 441 -8.13 32.06 0.55
C MET A 441 -8.72 33.43 0.19
N GLY A 442 -9.48 34.03 1.10
CA GLY A 442 -10.00 35.39 0.98
C GLY A 442 -8.98 36.49 1.28
N GLY A 443 -7.78 36.14 1.76
CA GLY A 443 -6.72 37.09 2.09
C GLY A 443 -6.93 37.87 3.39
N SER A 444 -7.92 37.53 4.20
CA SER A 444 -8.18 38.16 5.51
C SER A 444 -7.29 37.61 6.62
N THR A 445 -6.72 36.42 6.45
CA THR A 445 -5.73 35.87 7.40
C THR A 445 -4.31 36.22 6.98
N THR A 446 -3.59 36.92 7.85
CA THR A 446 -2.13 37.06 7.73
C THR A 446 -1.46 35.74 8.12
N LEU A 447 -0.54 35.25 7.29
CA LEU A 447 0.22 34.03 7.56
C LEU A 447 1.38 34.34 8.49
N HIS A 448 1.41 33.69 9.64
CA HIS A 448 2.44 33.87 10.67
C HIS A 448 3.38 32.66 10.74
N PRO A 449 4.59 32.83 11.32
CA PRO A 449 5.42 31.71 11.73
C PRO A 449 4.64 30.65 12.50
N TYR A 450 4.92 29.39 12.18
CA TYR A 450 4.22 28.23 12.73
C TYR A 450 5.22 27.10 12.98
N GLU A 451 4.86 26.13 13.83
CA GLU A 451 5.79 25.08 14.27
C GLU A 451 5.84 23.87 13.31
N GLY A 452 5.12 23.89 12.18
CA GLY A 452 5.20 22.83 11.18
C GLY A 452 4.69 21.48 11.71
N LEU A 453 5.39 20.41 11.34
CA LEU A 453 5.16 19.04 11.81
C LEU A 453 5.89 18.73 13.13
N SER A 454 6.42 19.75 13.82
CA SER A 454 7.03 19.59 15.14
C SER A 454 5.98 19.44 16.25
N VAL A 455 4.73 19.81 15.98
CA VAL A 455 3.60 19.65 16.89
C VAL A 455 3.03 18.23 16.81
N ASN A 456 2.31 17.81 17.86
CA ASN A 456 1.53 16.58 17.78
C ASN A 456 0.34 16.78 16.83
N ILE A 457 0.34 16.06 15.70
CA ILE A 457 -0.71 16.19 14.69
C ILE A 457 -1.95 15.41 15.13
N SER A 458 -3.05 16.12 15.39
CA SER A 458 -4.31 15.51 15.82
C SER A 458 -4.92 14.67 14.69
N LYS A 459 -5.28 13.42 15.01
CA LYS A 459 -6.00 12.55 14.07
C LYS A 459 -7.39 13.11 13.71
N TYR A 460 -8.04 13.79 14.65
CA TYR A 460 -9.37 14.38 14.46
C TYR A 460 -9.31 15.63 13.57
N VAL A 461 -8.28 16.47 13.74
CA VAL A 461 -8.03 17.60 12.81
C VAL A 461 -7.74 17.09 11.40
N ARG A 462 -6.92 16.06 11.28
CA ARG A 462 -6.62 15.43 9.99
C ARG A 462 -7.89 14.92 9.31
N GLU A 463 -8.74 14.22 10.05
CA GLU A 463 -10.02 13.70 9.56
C GLU A 463 -10.97 14.83 9.14
N ALA A 464 -11.11 15.88 9.95
CA ALA A 464 -11.93 17.05 9.61
C ALA A 464 -11.46 17.74 8.32
N ILE A 465 -10.14 17.88 8.13
CA ILE A 465 -9.56 18.42 6.89
C ILE A 465 -9.83 17.50 5.70
N ASP A 466 -9.71 16.17 5.89
CA ASP A 466 -9.96 15.22 4.81
C ASP A 466 -11.44 15.26 4.35
N ILE A 467 -12.38 15.33 5.29
CA ILE A 467 -13.82 15.39 5.00
C ILE A 467 -14.22 16.72 4.33
N THR A 468 -13.60 17.83 4.73
CA THR A 468 -13.97 19.19 4.26
C THR A 468 -13.02 19.76 3.21
N TRP A 469 -12.20 18.93 2.60
CA TRP A 469 -11.14 19.36 1.70
C TRP A 469 -11.63 20.33 0.61
N GLY A 470 -11.00 21.50 0.54
CA GLY A 470 -11.37 22.54 -0.42
C GLY A 470 -12.74 23.20 -0.22
N GLN A 471 -13.52 22.83 0.80
CA GLN A 471 -14.79 23.50 1.10
C GLN A 471 -14.55 24.90 1.67
N LEU A 472 -15.38 25.86 1.26
CA LEU A 472 -15.35 27.25 1.71
C LEU A 472 -16.75 27.63 2.23
N ASN A 473 -16.79 28.55 3.20
CA ASN A 473 -18.02 29.20 3.68
C ASN A 473 -18.78 29.94 2.59
#